data_AF-A0AAV6XQ38-F1
#
_entry.id   AF-A0AAV6XQ38-F1
#
_cell.length_a   1.000
_cell.length_b   1.000
_cell.length_c   1.000
_cell.angle_alpha   90.00
_cell.angle_beta   90.00
_cell.angle_gamma   90.00
#
_symmetry.space_group_name_H-M   'P 1'
#
loop_
_entity.id
_entity.type
_entity.pdbx_description
1 polymer ?
#
loop_
_entity_poly.entity_id
_entity_poly.type
_entity_poly.pdbx_seq_one_letter_code
_entity_poly.pdbx_strand_id
1 'polypeptide(L)'
;MSNNQLGASSSRPPQSNSEDHHDNENFLSSNSEGENEPQRTGGDFRQVPPVVINGTKSQIINASIVESPLWSNVKLLHLSENMRAREDQHFSDFLLRIGNGEEPTIENDMIRIPDSMSMPWEGEYSVDELIRTFFTDLSAHTYDADYMQSRALITPLNDDVNKLNEKALAAFLDEEVTYYSFDSVADDTRNLYLPKFFNSLSPGNLPPHMITLKKGSPIMLLRNIGPKIGLCNGTRLICRRFGRNLIEAEILAGQFKGMRVFLPRILLNSAEDARMPFEMTHKQFPVRLSFALTIKKSQGQTIPNVGIYLPNHAFSHGQLYVALSRGVSEKTTKVLVKNGSINGHVGIYTRNVVYKEIFAKLRSG
;
A
#
# COMPACT_ATOMS: atom_id res chain seq x y z
N MET A 1 -28.58 43.87 -5.32
CA MET A 1 -27.45 43.35 -4.53
C MET A 1 -28.02 42.39 -3.50
N SER A 2 -28.09 41.12 -3.87
CA SER A 2 -28.72 40.04 -3.10
C SER A 2 -27.80 38.83 -3.19
N ASN A 3 -27.12 38.52 -2.09
CA ASN A 3 -26.28 37.32 -1.97
C ASN A 3 -27.19 36.11 -1.79
N ASN A 4 -27.12 35.19 -2.75
CA ASN A 4 -27.75 33.87 -2.66
C ASN A 4 -26.88 32.91 -1.84
N GLN A 5 -27.51 32.31 -0.84
CA GLN A 5 -27.03 31.15 -0.10
C GLN A 5 -26.95 29.93 -1.03
N LEU A 6 -25.82 29.22 -0.99
CA LEU A 6 -25.71 27.85 -1.50
C LEU A 6 -25.41 26.95 -0.30
N GLY A 7 -26.41 26.11 0.05
CA GLY A 7 -26.29 25.10 1.09
C GLY A 7 -25.36 23.98 0.65
N ALA A 8 -24.32 23.74 1.43
CA ALA A 8 -23.50 22.54 1.32
C ALA A 8 -24.11 21.45 2.21
N SER A 9 -24.54 20.37 1.59
CA SER A 9 -25.01 19.15 2.24
C SER A 9 -23.86 18.47 2.99
N SER A 10 -24.06 18.22 4.29
CA SER A 10 -23.12 17.49 5.14
C SER A 10 -23.16 15.99 4.83
N SER A 11 -22.21 15.49 4.05
CA SER A 11 -21.94 14.06 3.93
C SER A 11 -20.78 13.70 4.85
N ARG A 12 -21.10 13.04 5.98
CA ARG A 12 -20.13 12.43 6.91
C ARG A 12 -19.18 11.49 6.15
N PRO A 13 -17.85 11.56 6.37
CA PRO A 13 -16.99 10.45 6.00
C PRO A 13 -17.24 9.27 6.96
N PRO A 14 -17.21 8.02 6.49
CA PRO A 14 -17.40 6.85 7.33
C PRO A 14 -16.20 6.69 8.28
N GLN A 15 -16.48 6.47 9.56
CA GLN A 15 -15.51 5.99 10.54
C GLN A 15 -14.93 4.66 10.06
N SER A 16 -13.63 4.63 9.80
CA SER A 16 -12.88 3.39 9.61
C SER A 16 -12.67 2.76 10.99
N ASN A 17 -13.59 1.90 11.41
CA ASN A 17 -13.33 0.97 12.51
C ASN A 17 -12.42 -0.13 11.95
N SER A 18 -11.11 0.11 11.99
CA SER A 18 -10.10 -0.94 11.85
C SER A 18 -10.00 -1.69 13.17
N GLU A 19 -10.83 -2.72 13.33
CA GLU A 19 -10.51 -3.82 14.25
C GLU A 19 -9.41 -4.66 13.61
N ASP A 20 -8.18 -4.14 13.63
CA ASP A 20 -6.96 -4.87 13.32
C ASP A 20 -5.94 -4.54 14.40
N HIS A 21 -5.61 -5.50 15.27
CA HIS A 21 -4.20 -5.74 15.60
C HIS A 21 -3.38 -4.52 16.05
N HIS A 22 -3.83 -3.71 17.02
CA HIS A 22 -3.23 -2.42 17.40
C HIS A 22 -1.68 -2.45 17.53
N ASP A 23 -0.99 -1.67 16.68
CA ASP A 23 0.44 -1.39 16.80
C ASP A 23 0.71 -0.34 17.90
N ASN A 24 1.99 -0.01 18.13
CA ASN A 24 2.43 1.13 18.94
C ASN A 24 1.94 2.48 18.36
N GLU A 25 0.65 2.75 18.51
CA GLU A 25 -0.03 3.97 18.07
C GLU A 25 0.05 5.04 19.15
N ASN A 26 0.22 6.28 18.70
CA ASN A 26 -0.08 7.45 19.51
C ASN A 26 -1.57 7.77 19.32
N PHE A 27 -2.32 7.87 20.42
CA PHE A 27 -3.66 8.45 20.35
C PHE A 27 -3.58 9.96 20.54
N LEU A 28 -4.29 10.68 19.67
CA LEU A 28 -4.58 12.10 19.85
C LEU A 28 -5.99 12.21 20.44
N SER A 29 -6.11 12.89 21.57
CA SER A 29 -7.40 13.38 22.05
C SER A 29 -7.35 14.91 22.11
N SER A 30 -8.30 15.57 21.46
CA SER A 30 -8.49 17.01 21.54
C SER A 30 -9.92 17.33 21.96
N ASN A 31 -10.07 18.38 22.78
CA ASN A 31 -11.32 19.10 22.91
C ASN A 31 -11.21 20.32 22.01
N SER A 32 -12.00 20.41 20.94
CA SER A 32 -12.16 21.65 20.19
C SER A 32 -13.27 22.48 20.83
N GLU A 33 -13.06 23.79 20.97
CA GLU A 33 -14.16 24.71 21.30
C GLU A 33 -15.14 24.71 20.12
N GLY A 34 -16.25 24.00 20.26
CA GLY A 34 -17.36 23.98 19.29
C GLY A 34 -17.89 22.61 18.89
N GLU A 35 -17.17 21.51 19.14
CA GLU A 35 -17.68 20.14 18.93
C GLU A 35 -17.88 19.43 20.28
N ASN A 36 -19.12 19.04 20.57
CA ASN A 36 -19.51 18.39 21.84
C ASN A 36 -18.99 16.94 22.00
N GLU A 37 -18.12 16.45 21.11
CA GLU A 37 -17.60 15.07 21.18
C GLU A 37 -16.07 15.04 21.11
N PRO A 38 -15.40 14.34 22.05
CA PRO A 38 -13.95 14.18 22.02
C PRO A 38 -13.53 13.37 20.80
N GLN A 39 -12.67 13.95 19.95
CA GLN A 39 -12.14 13.24 18.78
C GLN A 39 -10.93 12.40 19.19
N ARG A 40 -10.94 11.11 18.83
CA ARG A 40 -9.81 10.19 19.00
C ARG A 40 -9.25 9.84 17.64
N THR A 41 -7.95 10.01 17.45
CA THR A 41 -7.24 9.51 16.25
C THR A 41 -6.06 8.66 16.69
N GLY A 42 -5.79 7.57 15.97
CA GLY A 42 -4.62 6.72 16.16
C GLY A 42 -3.66 6.88 14.99
N GLY A 43 -2.36 6.81 15.26
CA GLY A 43 -1.34 6.83 14.20
C GLY A 43 0.07 6.58 14.71
N ASP A 44 0.97 6.26 13.79
CA ASP A 44 2.38 6.02 14.09
C ASP A 44 3.25 6.89 13.19
N PHE A 45 3.94 7.86 13.80
CA PHE A 45 4.77 8.85 13.11
C PHE A 45 6.07 8.27 12.53
N ARG A 46 6.39 7.01 12.84
CA ARG A 46 7.44 6.25 12.15
C ARG A 46 7.01 5.82 10.74
N GLN A 47 5.71 5.86 10.44
CA GLN A 47 5.18 5.47 9.14
C GLN A 47 5.32 6.60 8.10
N VAL A 48 4.97 6.29 6.85
CA VAL A 48 5.07 7.23 5.73
C VAL A 48 4.13 8.43 5.97
N PRO A 49 4.61 9.67 5.81
CA PRO A 49 3.82 10.88 6.04
C PRO A 49 2.81 11.14 4.91
N PRO A 50 1.93 12.16 5.05
CA PRO A 50 1.07 12.60 3.96
C PRO A 50 1.85 12.86 2.68
N VAL A 51 1.30 12.44 1.53
CA VAL A 51 1.95 12.66 0.24
C VAL A 51 1.69 14.07 -0.26
N VAL A 52 2.76 14.86 -0.34
CA VAL A 52 2.78 16.17 -0.97
C VAL A 52 3.40 16.02 -2.37
N ILE A 53 2.59 16.22 -3.42
CA ILE A 53 3.05 16.08 -4.81
C ILE A 53 4.14 17.12 -5.08
N ASN A 54 5.31 16.68 -5.56
CA ASN A 54 6.50 17.52 -5.77
C ASN A 54 6.95 18.27 -4.50
N GLY A 55 6.57 17.79 -3.32
CA GLY A 55 6.92 18.41 -2.05
C GLY A 55 8.37 18.16 -1.67
N THR A 56 9.03 19.20 -1.15
CA THR A 56 10.31 19.09 -0.45
C THR A 56 10.13 18.40 0.92
N LYS A 57 11.23 17.94 1.53
CA LYS A 57 11.23 17.42 2.91
C LYS A 57 10.48 18.35 3.87
N SER A 58 10.76 19.66 3.82
CA SER A 58 10.13 20.66 4.69
C SER A 58 8.63 20.78 4.44
N GLN A 59 8.18 20.74 3.18
CA GLN A 59 6.75 20.77 2.86
C GLN A 59 6.02 19.52 3.34
N ILE A 60 6.66 18.35 3.26
CA ILE A 60 6.11 17.09 3.79
C ILE A 60 5.97 17.16 5.31
N ILE A 61 6.99 17.67 6.02
CA ILE A 61 6.94 17.85 7.47
C ILE A 61 5.84 18.85 7.86
N ASN A 62 5.75 19.98 7.16
CA ASN A 62 4.71 21.00 7.40
C ASN A 62 3.28 20.50 7.14
N ALA A 63 3.12 19.47 6.30
CA ALA A 63 1.82 18.82 6.08
C ALA A 63 1.47 17.80 7.18
N SER A 64 2.39 17.49 8.09
CA SER A 64 2.16 16.58 9.21
C SER A 64 1.30 17.25 10.28
N ILE A 65 0.48 16.46 10.98
CA ILE A 65 -0.39 16.94 12.06
C ILE A 65 0.39 17.56 13.22
N VAL A 66 1.66 17.20 13.41
CA VAL A 66 2.53 17.79 14.45
C VAL A 66 2.89 19.25 14.20
N GLU A 67 2.69 19.75 12.97
CA GLU A 67 2.85 21.18 12.63
C GLU A 67 1.50 21.91 12.60
N SER A 68 0.40 21.24 12.95
CA SER A 68 -0.91 21.89 13.07
C SER A 68 -0.94 22.84 14.27
N PRO A 69 -1.56 24.03 14.15
CA PRO A 69 -1.82 24.91 15.30
C PRO A 69 -2.63 24.23 16.41
N LEU A 70 -3.42 23.20 16.08
CA LEU A 70 -4.22 22.45 17.04
C LEU A 70 -3.39 21.45 17.85
N TRP A 71 -2.13 21.19 17.46
CA TRP A 71 -1.27 20.21 18.11
C TRP A 71 -1.05 20.52 19.59
N SER A 72 -1.01 21.80 19.98
CA SER A 72 -0.86 22.20 21.40
C SER A 72 -2.02 21.75 22.28
N ASN A 73 -3.18 21.43 21.69
CA ASN A 73 -4.38 21.01 22.40
C ASN A 73 -4.56 19.48 22.39
N VAL A 74 -3.57 18.75 21.87
CA VAL A 74 -3.62 17.30 21.73
C VAL A 74 -2.93 16.64 22.91
N LYS A 75 -3.64 15.76 23.61
CA LYS A 75 -3.04 14.86 24.58
C LYS A 75 -2.57 13.58 23.89
N LEU A 76 -1.27 13.29 24.03
CA LEU A 76 -0.62 12.07 23.53
C LEU A 76 -0.79 10.92 24.53
N LEU A 77 -1.21 9.76 24.02
CA LEU A 77 -1.14 8.48 24.72
C LEU A 77 -0.28 7.53 23.90
N HIS A 78 0.67 6.84 24.53
CA HIS A 78 1.58 5.93 23.86
C HIS A 78 1.19 4.48 24.11
N LEU A 79 1.02 3.70 23.05
CA LEU A 79 1.03 2.24 23.12
C LEU A 79 2.49 1.74 23.08
N SER A 80 2.80 0.76 23.93
CA SER A 80 4.17 0.25 24.13
C SER A 80 4.38 -1.18 23.67
N GLU A 81 3.31 -1.94 23.42
CA GLU A 81 3.38 -3.33 23.00
C GLU A 81 3.08 -3.47 21.50
N ASN A 82 4.01 -4.09 20.76
CA ASN A 82 3.81 -4.41 19.35
C ASN A 82 3.04 -5.73 19.24
N MET A 83 1.73 -5.64 18.97
CA MET A 83 0.85 -6.81 18.87
C MET A 83 1.17 -7.69 17.65
N ARG A 84 1.73 -7.13 16.59
CA ARG A 84 1.99 -7.84 15.33
C ARG A 84 3.21 -8.77 15.43
N ALA A 85 4.27 -8.31 16.10
CA ALA A 85 5.52 -9.04 16.27
C ALA A 85 5.71 -9.57 17.71
N ARG A 86 4.62 -9.72 18.46
CA ARG A 86 4.64 -10.12 19.89
C ARG A 86 5.43 -11.40 20.15
N GLU A 87 5.33 -12.37 19.25
CA GLU A 87 5.98 -13.69 19.39
C GLU A 87 7.48 -13.66 19.01
N ASP A 88 8.01 -12.51 18.55
CA ASP A 88 9.40 -12.33 18.12
C ASP A 88 9.95 -10.99 18.63
N GLN A 89 10.36 -10.97 19.91
CA GLN A 89 10.83 -9.75 20.57
C GLN A 89 12.06 -9.15 19.89
N HIS A 90 12.99 -9.99 19.40
CA HIS A 90 14.19 -9.52 18.70
C HIS A 90 13.81 -8.76 17.41
N PHE A 91 12.86 -9.31 16.65
CA PHE A 91 12.31 -8.64 15.48
C PHE A 91 11.59 -7.34 15.85
N SER A 92 10.75 -7.35 16.89
CA SER A 92 10.05 -6.14 17.37
C SER A 92 11.02 -5.02 17.75
N ASP A 93 12.09 -5.35 18.49
CA ASP A 93 13.11 -4.37 18.91
C ASP A 93 13.87 -3.83 17.70
N PHE A 94 14.22 -4.68 16.73
CA PHE A 94 14.82 -4.28 15.47
C PHE A 94 13.92 -3.30 14.70
N LEU A 95 12.62 -3.59 14.58
CA LEU A 95 11.65 -2.70 13.94
C LEU A 95 11.60 -1.33 14.62
N LEU A 96 11.63 -1.28 15.95
CA LEU A 96 11.63 -0.03 16.70
C LEU A 96 12.90 0.79 16.43
N ARG A 97 14.08 0.16 16.45
CA ARG A 97 15.35 0.84 16.12
C ARG A 97 15.34 1.39 14.69
N ILE A 98 14.80 0.63 13.73
CA ILE A 98 14.64 1.11 12.34
C ILE A 98 13.71 2.32 12.29
N GLY A 99 12.51 2.24 12.90
CA GLY A 99 11.52 3.30 12.86
C GLY A 99 11.94 4.58 13.59
N ASN A 100 12.74 4.46 14.66
CA ASN A 100 13.31 5.60 15.38
C ASN A 100 14.56 6.19 14.71
N GLY A 101 15.16 5.49 13.74
CA GLY A 101 16.44 5.88 13.14
C GLY A 101 17.63 5.73 14.10
N GLU A 102 17.59 4.67 14.92
CA GLU A 102 18.58 4.33 15.96
C GLU A 102 19.39 3.08 15.60
N GLU A 103 19.01 2.35 14.54
CA GLU A 103 19.80 1.23 14.02
C GLU A 103 21.18 1.73 13.54
N PRO A 104 22.29 1.04 13.87
CA PRO A 104 23.61 1.44 13.39
C PRO A 104 23.68 1.57 11.87
N THR A 105 24.15 2.73 11.42
CA THR A 105 24.33 3.04 10.00
C THR A 105 25.81 3.07 9.64
N ILE A 106 26.08 2.79 8.38
CA ILE A 106 27.31 3.21 7.70
C ILE A 106 27.02 4.46 6.84
N GLU A 107 27.94 4.83 5.95
CA GLU A 107 27.78 6.00 5.07
C GLU A 107 26.41 6.04 4.37
N ASN A 108 25.87 7.24 4.19
CA ASN A 108 24.58 7.51 3.51
C ASN A 108 23.34 6.86 4.14
N ASP A 109 23.30 6.77 5.47
CA ASP A 109 22.19 6.21 6.26
C ASP A 109 21.87 4.76 5.89
N MET A 110 22.89 4.00 5.50
CA MET A 110 22.76 2.60 5.10
C MET A 110 22.80 1.70 6.33
N ILE A 111 21.73 0.94 6.56
CA ILE A 111 21.64 -0.07 7.63
C ILE A 111 21.87 -1.46 7.04
N ARG A 112 22.45 -2.35 7.84
CA ARG A 112 22.59 -3.77 7.48
C ARG A 112 21.27 -4.50 7.76
N ILE A 113 20.75 -5.21 6.79
CA ILE A 113 19.62 -6.12 6.98
C ILE A 113 20.14 -7.39 7.65
N PRO A 114 19.46 -7.92 8.68
CA PRO A 114 19.82 -9.20 9.29
C PRO A 114 19.96 -10.31 8.26
N ASP A 115 21.02 -11.14 8.37
CA ASP A 115 21.33 -12.15 7.36
C ASP A 115 20.18 -13.17 7.20
N SER A 116 19.51 -13.48 8.31
CA SER A 116 18.29 -14.31 8.38
C SER A 116 17.12 -13.77 7.56
N MET A 117 17.02 -12.46 7.36
CA MET A 117 15.99 -11.81 6.55
C MET A 117 16.46 -11.58 5.11
N SER A 118 17.76 -11.41 4.90
CA SER A 118 18.29 -11.06 3.60
C SER A 118 18.23 -12.23 2.60
N MET A 119 17.89 -11.92 1.35
CA MET A 119 18.10 -12.79 0.20
C MET A 119 19.21 -12.19 -0.67
N PRO A 120 20.20 -12.98 -1.10
CA PRO A 120 21.28 -12.47 -1.94
C PRO A 120 20.74 -12.04 -3.30
N TRP A 121 21.25 -10.92 -3.80
CA TRP A 121 21.02 -10.51 -5.18
C TRP A 121 22.10 -11.09 -6.07
N GLU A 122 21.70 -11.97 -6.99
CA GLU A 122 22.60 -12.66 -7.91
C GLU A 122 22.21 -12.42 -9.37
N GLY A 123 21.21 -11.56 -9.60
CA GLY A 123 20.70 -11.20 -10.92
C GLY A 123 19.18 -11.22 -10.96
N GLU A 124 18.61 -11.06 -12.15
CA GLU A 124 17.15 -11.00 -12.33
C GLU A 124 16.45 -12.30 -11.88
N TYR A 125 17.14 -13.44 -11.87
CA TYR A 125 16.58 -14.69 -11.35
C TYR A 125 16.28 -14.66 -9.85
N SER A 126 16.96 -13.80 -9.08
CA SER A 126 16.67 -13.62 -7.65
C SER A 126 15.25 -13.09 -7.43
N VAL A 127 14.68 -12.37 -8.40
CA VAL A 127 13.28 -11.93 -8.37
C VAL A 127 12.35 -13.13 -8.53
N ASP A 128 12.67 -14.05 -9.44
CA ASP A 128 11.90 -15.27 -9.64
C ASP A 128 11.99 -16.17 -8.40
N GLU A 129 13.16 -16.22 -7.76
CA GLU A 129 13.36 -16.96 -6.51
C GLU A 129 12.57 -16.36 -5.33
N LEU A 130 12.52 -15.02 -5.25
CA LEU A 130 11.65 -14.34 -4.29
C LEU A 130 10.19 -14.73 -4.49
N ILE A 131 9.71 -14.72 -5.74
CA ILE A 131 8.33 -15.13 -6.07
C ILE A 131 8.09 -16.59 -5.67
N ARG A 132 9.00 -17.52 -6.01
CA ARG A 132 8.90 -18.93 -5.64
C ARG A 132 8.91 -19.15 -4.14
N THR A 133 9.72 -18.39 -3.40
CA THR A 133 9.83 -18.49 -1.94
C THR A 133 8.51 -18.16 -1.24
N PHE A 134 7.79 -17.13 -1.71
CA PHE A 134 6.53 -16.72 -1.08
C PHE A 134 5.31 -17.43 -1.65
N PHE A 135 5.37 -17.81 -2.92
CA PHE A 135 4.29 -18.49 -3.62
C PHE A 135 4.72 -19.92 -4.03
N THR A 136 5.15 -20.72 -3.04
CA THR A 136 5.51 -22.12 -3.22
C THR A 136 4.29 -22.99 -3.54
N ASP A 137 4.40 -23.89 -4.51
CA ASP A 137 3.34 -24.83 -4.90
C ASP A 137 1.98 -24.12 -5.14
N LEU A 138 2.02 -23.10 -5.99
CA LEU A 138 0.84 -22.36 -6.43
C LEU A 138 -0.24 -23.27 -7.00
N SER A 139 0.15 -24.35 -7.68
CA SER A 139 -0.77 -25.38 -8.19
C SER A 139 -1.67 -25.93 -7.10
N ALA A 140 -1.11 -26.38 -5.98
CA ALA A 140 -1.89 -26.95 -4.87
C ALA A 140 -2.73 -25.91 -4.13
N HIS A 141 -2.33 -24.63 -4.16
CA HIS A 141 -2.97 -23.55 -3.40
C HIS A 141 -3.77 -22.57 -4.26
N THR A 142 -4.03 -22.90 -5.53
CA THR A 142 -4.70 -21.99 -6.49
C THR A 142 -6.01 -21.43 -5.93
N TYR A 143 -6.76 -22.23 -5.17
CA TYR A 143 -8.06 -21.82 -4.63
C TYR A 143 -8.07 -21.57 -3.11
N ASP A 144 -6.90 -21.57 -2.47
CA ASP A 144 -6.77 -21.39 -1.03
C ASP A 144 -6.73 -19.90 -0.68
N ALA A 145 -7.82 -19.42 -0.08
CA ALA A 145 -7.96 -18.03 0.34
C ALA A 145 -7.01 -17.68 1.49
N ASP A 146 -6.81 -18.59 2.45
CA ASP A 146 -5.93 -18.36 3.60
C ASP A 146 -4.47 -18.34 3.16
N TYR A 147 -4.12 -19.22 2.22
CA TYR A 147 -2.82 -19.19 1.57
C TYR A 147 -2.58 -17.85 0.88
N MET A 148 -3.51 -17.33 0.07
CA MET A 148 -3.32 -16.06 -0.65
C MET A 148 -3.38 -14.83 0.27
N GLN A 149 -4.18 -14.87 1.34
CA GLN A 149 -4.29 -13.78 2.29
C GLN A 149 -2.99 -13.57 3.06
N SER A 150 -2.39 -14.67 3.52
CA SER A 150 -1.27 -14.65 4.47
C SER A 150 0.08 -14.26 3.86
N ARG A 151 0.11 -13.90 2.57
CA ARG A 151 1.34 -13.59 1.83
C ARG A 151 1.15 -12.46 0.83
N ALA A 152 2.21 -11.69 0.64
CA ALA A 152 2.35 -10.72 -0.44
C ALA A 152 3.81 -10.32 -0.61
N LEU A 153 4.13 -9.84 -1.81
CA LEU A 153 5.35 -9.10 -2.07
C LEU A 153 5.08 -7.61 -1.89
N ILE A 154 6.07 -6.86 -1.44
CA ILE A 154 5.98 -5.40 -1.35
C ILE A 154 7.22 -4.73 -1.92
N THR A 155 7.02 -3.61 -2.61
CA THR A 155 8.09 -2.84 -3.25
C THR A 155 7.77 -1.34 -3.23
N PRO A 156 8.74 -0.43 -3.36
CA PRO A 156 8.48 1.01 -3.29
C PRO A 156 7.58 1.55 -4.41
N LEU A 157 7.76 1.10 -5.67
CA LEU A 157 7.20 1.75 -6.87
C LEU A 157 6.13 0.89 -7.56
N ASN A 158 5.15 1.54 -8.20
CA ASN A 158 4.08 0.83 -8.92
C ASN A 158 4.59 0.05 -10.14
N ASP A 159 5.62 0.53 -10.84
CA ASP A 159 6.16 -0.16 -12.01
C ASP A 159 6.74 -1.53 -11.61
N ASP A 160 7.42 -1.61 -10.48
CA ASP A 160 7.96 -2.87 -9.97
C ASP A 160 6.86 -3.77 -9.40
N VAL A 161 5.78 -3.19 -8.85
CA VAL A 161 4.56 -3.94 -8.50
C VAL A 161 3.98 -4.62 -9.74
N ASN A 162 3.87 -3.90 -10.86
CA ASN A 162 3.32 -4.45 -12.10
C ASN A 162 4.19 -5.61 -12.61
N LYS A 163 5.51 -5.43 -12.68
CA LYS A 163 6.46 -6.49 -13.09
C LYS A 163 6.36 -7.74 -12.20
N LEU A 164 6.32 -7.54 -10.87
CA LEU A 164 6.20 -8.65 -9.91
C LEU A 164 4.86 -9.38 -10.07
N ASN A 165 3.76 -8.64 -10.22
CA ASN A 165 2.45 -9.22 -10.44
C ASN A 165 2.36 -10.01 -11.76
N GLU A 166 2.94 -9.49 -12.84
CA GLU A 166 3.00 -10.18 -14.14
C GLU A 166 3.81 -11.48 -14.04
N LYS A 167 5.00 -11.44 -13.44
CA LYS A 167 5.84 -12.63 -13.20
C LYS A 167 5.13 -13.65 -12.30
N ALA A 168 4.49 -13.20 -11.22
CA ALA A 168 3.75 -14.08 -10.32
C ALA A 168 2.53 -14.72 -11.00
N LEU A 169 1.78 -13.95 -11.82
CA LEU A 169 0.65 -14.48 -12.58
C LEU A 169 1.11 -15.49 -13.64
N ALA A 170 2.24 -15.26 -14.30
CA ALA A 170 2.81 -16.19 -15.28
C ALA A 170 3.13 -17.56 -14.66
N ALA A 171 3.43 -17.62 -13.36
CA ALA A 171 3.67 -18.86 -12.64
C ALA A 171 2.40 -19.68 -12.32
N PHE A 172 1.20 -19.13 -12.53
CA PHE A 172 -0.07 -19.87 -12.34
C PHE A 172 -0.40 -20.73 -13.55
N LEU A 173 -0.93 -21.93 -13.29
CA LEU A 173 -1.32 -22.89 -14.33
C LEU A 173 -2.75 -22.71 -14.87
N ASP A 174 -3.57 -21.90 -14.20
CA ASP A 174 -4.97 -21.68 -14.59
C ASP A 174 -5.09 -20.81 -15.86
N GLU A 175 -6.25 -20.88 -16.52
CA GLU A 175 -6.47 -20.20 -17.81
C GLU A 175 -6.51 -18.67 -17.63
N GLU A 176 -5.87 -17.95 -18.57
CA GLU A 176 -5.84 -16.49 -18.59
C GLU A 176 -7.13 -15.92 -19.18
N VAL A 177 -7.71 -14.96 -18.45
CA VAL A 177 -8.80 -14.13 -18.95
C VAL A 177 -8.33 -12.68 -18.99
N THR A 178 -8.41 -12.08 -20.17
CA THR A 178 -7.98 -10.70 -20.40
C THR A 178 -9.17 -9.79 -20.61
N TYR A 179 -9.20 -8.67 -19.88
CA TYR A 179 -10.21 -7.63 -19.96
C TYR A 179 -9.60 -6.31 -20.42
N TYR A 180 -10.10 -5.80 -21.55
CA TYR A 180 -9.75 -4.48 -22.07
C TYR A 180 -10.71 -3.41 -21.52
N SER A 181 -10.23 -2.20 -21.28
CA SER A 181 -11.06 -1.05 -20.91
C SER A 181 -11.79 -0.51 -22.13
N PHE A 182 -12.85 0.26 -21.88
CA PHE A 182 -13.51 1.06 -22.90
C PHE A 182 -13.34 2.53 -22.54
N ASP A 183 -12.58 3.25 -23.35
CA ASP A 183 -12.18 4.62 -23.07
C ASP A 183 -12.84 5.57 -24.08
N SER A 184 -13.31 6.72 -23.61
CA SER A 184 -13.91 7.76 -24.46
C SER A 184 -13.53 9.15 -23.94
N VAL A 185 -13.34 10.11 -24.85
CA VAL A 185 -13.06 11.52 -24.52
C VAL A 185 -14.25 12.37 -24.96
N ALA A 186 -14.70 13.27 -24.10
CA ALA A 186 -15.91 14.06 -24.34
C ALA A 186 -15.81 14.98 -25.58
N ASP A 187 -14.62 15.50 -25.89
CA ASP A 187 -14.40 16.52 -26.93
C ASP A 187 -13.60 16.03 -28.16
N ASP A 188 -13.31 14.73 -28.28
CA ASP A 188 -12.55 14.21 -29.42
C ASP A 188 -13.41 13.98 -30.68
N THR A 189 -14.02 15.05 -31.17
CA THR A 189 -14.83 15.05 -32.42
C THR A 189 -14.00 14.77 -33.68
N ARG A 190 -12.67 14.73 -33.57
CA ARG A 190 -11.72 14.62 -34.70
C ARG A 190 -10.78 13.40 -34.61
N ASN A 191 -10.94 12.51 -33.63
CA ASN A 191 -10.02 11.40 -33.35
C ASN A 191 -8.54 11.84 -33.30
N LEU A 192 -8.28 13.01 -32.68
CA LEU A 192 -6.94 13.61 -32.63
C LEU A 192 -5.98 12.80 -31.76
N TYR A 193 -6.51 11.95 -30.87
CA TYR A 193 -5.72 11.15 -29.96
C TYR A 193 -5.71 9.68 -30.42
N LEU A 194 -4.51 9.12 -30.60
CA LEU A 194 -4.37 7.71 -30.96
C LEU A 194 -4.82 6.80 -29.80
N PRO A 195 -5.53 5.68 -30.08
CA PRO A 195 -5.85 4.67 -29.07
C PRO A 195 -4.64 4.20 -28.25
N LYS A 196 -3.46 4.13 -28.89
CA LYS A 196 -2.19 3.77 -28.22
C LYS A 196 -1.75 4.78 -27.16
N PHE A 197 -2.09 6.06 -27.32
CA PHE A 197 -1.78 7.10 -26.34
C PHE A 197 -2.65 6.94 -25.09
N PHE A 198 -3.93 6.59 -25.24
CA PHE A 198 -4.80 6.32 -24.08
C PHE A 198 -4.41 5.04 -23.34
N ASN A 199 -4.08 3.99 -24.09
CA ASN A 199 -3.71 2.70 -23.51
C ASN A 199 -2.42 2.75 -22.69
N SER A 200 -1.55 3.75 -22.90
CA SER A 200 -0.33 3.96 -22.11
C SER A 200 -0.54 4.84 -20.87
N LEU A 201 -1.69 5.53 -20.77
CA LEU A 201 -2.01 6.35 -19.60
C LEU A 201 -2.42 5.43 -18.44
N SER A 202 -1.52 5.30 -17.46
CA SER A 202 -1.83 4.72 -16.15
C SER A 202 -1.76 5.80 -15.06
N PRO A 203 -2.60 6.85 -15.09
CA PRO A 203 -2.66 7.78 -13.98
C PRO A 203 -3.07 6.99 -12.73
N GLY A 204 -2.35 7.18 -11.62
CA GLY A 204 -2.31 6.25 -10.47
C GLY A 204 -3.63 5.93 -9.75
N ASN A 205 -4.76 6.42 -10.26
CA ASN A 205 -6.11 6.18 -9.77
C ASN A 205 -7.03 5.44 -10.77
N LEU A 206 -6.58 5.16 -12.00
CA LEU A 206 -7.31 4.36 -12.98
C LEU A 206 -6.76 2.92 -13.02
N PRO A 207 -7.64 1.90 -13.15
CA PRO A 207 -7.22 0.55 -13.52
C PRO A 207 -6.45 0.58 -14.86
N PRO A 208 -5.57 -0.40 -15.11
CA PRO A 208 -4.87 -0.47 -16.38
C PRO A 208 -5.85 -0.81 -17.52
N HIS A 209 -5.53 -0.35 -18.73
CA HIS A 209 -6.31 -0.64 -19.94
C HIS A 209 -6.51 -2.15 -20.12
N MET A 210 -5.44 -2.92 -19.94
CA MET A 210 -5.46 -4.38 -20.04
C MET A 210 -5.29 -4.99 -18.64
N ILE A 211 -6.25 -5.81 -18.22
CA ILE A 211 -6.15 -6.60 -16.99
C ILE A 211 -6.19 -8.08 -17.38
N THR A 212 -5.08 -8.79 -17.17
CA THR A 212 -5.02 -10.25 -17.30
C THR A 212 -5.15 -10.88 -15.92
N LEU A 213 -6.09 -11.81 -15.77
CA LEU A 213 -6.36 -12.52 -14.52
C LEU A 213 -6.38 -14.03 -14.75
N LYS A 214 -6.13 -14.79 -13.70
CA LYS A 214 -6.28 -16.24 -13.64
C LYS A 214 -7.16 -16.57 -12.45
N LYS A 215 -7.89 -17.67 -12.51
CA LYS A 215 -8.72 -18.08 -11.38
C LYS A 215 -7.80 -18.36 -10.19
N GLY A 216 -8.20 -17.92 -8.99
CA GLY A 216 -7.34 -18.00 -7.82
C GLY A 216 -6.34 -16.85 -7.64
N SER A 217 -6.18 -15.96 -8.63
CA SER A 217 -5.28 -14.83 -8.44
C SER A 217 -5.85 -13.82 -7.42
N PRO A 218 -5.04 -13.31 -6.50
CA PRO A 218 -5.43 -12.25 -5.59
C PRO A 218 -5.49 -10.92 -6.36
N ILE A 219 -6.53 -10.16 -6.11
CA ILE A 219 -6.79 -8.83 -6.65
C ILE A 219 -7.05 -7.84 -5.52
N MET A 220 -6.84 -6.55 -5.80
CA MET A 220 -7.12 -5.46 -4.87
C MET A 220 -8.08 -4.47 -5.51
N LEU A 221 -9.10 -4.06 -4.76
CA LEU A 221 -10.01 -2.98 -5.16
C LEU A 221 -9.31 -1.63 -5.18
N LEU A 222 -9.60 -0.84 -6.20
CA LEU A 222 -9.05 0.50 -6.42
C LEU A 222 -10.00 1.63 -6.01
N ARG A 223 -11.27 1.29 -5.73
CA ARG A 223 -12.34 2.23 -5.38
C ARG A 223 -13.24 1.69 -4.30
N ASN A 224 -13.86 2.61 -3.57
CA ASN A 224 -14.96 2.32 -2.69
C ASN A 224 -16.21 2.08 -3.54
N ILE A 225 -16.71 0.86 -3.55
CA ILE A 225 -17.94 0.48 -4.29
C ILE A 225 -19.04 0.01 -3.34
N GLY A 226 -18.68 -0.48 -2.16
CA GLY A 226 -19.63 -0.89 -1.13
C GLY A 226 -18.98 -0.91 0.25
N PRO A 227 -18.68 0.26 0.85
CA PRO A 227 -18.00 0.30 2.15
C PRO A 227 -18.73 -0.45 3.27
N LYS A 228 -20.07 -0.44 3.24
CA LYS A 228 -20.92 -1.14 4.22
C LYS A 228 -20.75 -2.67 4.21
N ILE A 229 -20.18 -3.22 3.15
CA ILE A 229 -19.92 -4.65 2.97
C ILE A 229 -18.43 -4.93 2.77
N GLY A 230 -17.55 -4.04 3.22
CA GLY A 230 -16.10 -4.21 3.15
C GLY A 230 -15.47 -4.00 1.77
N LEU A 231 -16.22 -3.55 0.76
CA LEU A 231 -15.70 -3.27 -0.59
C LEU A 231 -15.17 -1.83 -0.69
N CYS A 232 -14.03 -1.62 -0.03
CA CYS A 232 -13.28 -0.39 0.02
C CYS A 232 -12.03 -0.44 -0.89
N ASN A 233 -11.46 0.72 -1.19
CA ASN A 233 -10.15 0.81 -1.82
C ASN A 233 -9.09 0.14 -0.93
N GLY A 234 -8.31 -0.77 -1.50
CA GLY A 234 -7.33 -1.56 -0.78
C GLY A 234 -7.83 -2.94 -0.33
N THR A 235 -9.14 -3.23 -0.36
CA THR A 235 -9.65 -4.57 -0.02
C THR A 235 -9.05 -5.61 -0.96
N ARG A 236 -8.37 -6.60 -0.40
CA ARG A 236 -7.83 -7.77 -1.14
C ARG A 236 -8.90 -8.84 -1.27
N LEU A 237 -9.02 -9.40 -2.47
CA LEU A 237 -9.94 -10.48 -2.82
C LEU A 237 -9.22 -11.57 -3.59
N ILE A 238 -9.80 -12.75 -3.68
CA ILE A 238 -9.35 -13.83 -4.57
C ILE A 238 -10.36 -14.04 -5.69
N CYS A 239 -9.87 -14.16 -6.93
CA CYS A 239 -10.73 -14.40 -8.09
C CYS A 239 -11.30 -15.81 -8.06
N ARG A 240 -12.62 -15.95 -8.23
CA ARG A 240 -13.32 -17.24 -8.17
C ARG A 240 -13.89 -17.64 -9.51
N ARG A 241 -14.52 -16.71 -10.22
CA ARG A 241 -15.06 -16.93 -11.57
C ARG A 241 -15.02 -15.65 -12.39
N PHE A 242 -14.93 -15.83 -13.70
CA PHE A 242 -14.92 -14.75 -14.68
C PHE A 242 -16.15 -14.82 -15.56
N GLY A 243 -16.82 -13.69 -15.71
CA GLY A 243 -17.87 -13.47 -16.71
C GLY A 243 -17.52 -12.28 -17.60
N ARG A 244 -18.31 -12.05 -18.65
CA ARG A 244 -18.02 -10.98 -19.63
C ARG A 244 -17.95 -9.58 -18.99
N ASN A 245 -18.85 -9.29 -18.05
CA ASN A 245 -18.99 -7.98 -17.39
C ASN A 245 -19.01 -8.08 -15.87
N LEU A 246 -18.58 -9.21 -15.31
CA LEU A 246 -18.66 -9.52 -13.90
C LEU A 246 -17.47 -10.37 -13.48
N ILE A 247 -16.83 -10.03 -12.37
CA ILE A 247 -15.86 -10.90 -11.69
C ILE A 247 -16.50 -11.36 -10.38
N GLU A 248 -16.59 -12.66 -10.17
CA GLU A 248 -16.92 -13.22 -8.87
C GLU A 248 -15.62 -13.34 -8.07
N ALA A 249 -15.60 -12.73 -6.90
CA ALA A 249 -14.44 -12.72 -6.01
C ALA A 249 -14.85 -12.98 -4.57
N GLU A 250 -13.88 -13.27 -3.71
CA GLU A 250 -14.10 -13.53 -2.30
C GLU A 250 -13.17 -12.67 -1.46
N ILE A 251 -13.69 -12.01 -0.42
CA ILE A 251 -12.91 -11.11 0.43
C ILE A 251 -11.91 -11.92 1.27
N LEU A 252 -10.64 -11.52 1.24
CA LEU A 252 -9.57 -12.26 1.91
C LEU A 252 -9.40 -11.90 3.40
N ALA A 253 -9.69 -10.67 3.81
CA ALA A 253 -9.38 -10.17 5.15
C ALA A 253 -10.45 -9.23 5.72
N GLY A 254 -10.35 -8.98 7.03
CA GLY A 254 -11.26 -8.13 7.79
C GLY A 254 -12.59 -8.80 8.14
N GLN A 255 -13.52 -8.00 8.68
CA GLN A 255 -14.83 -8.46 9.17
C GLN A 255 -15.65 -9.26 8.14
N PHE A 256 -15.45 -9.00 6.84
CA PHE A 256 -16.21 -9.62 5.76
C PHE A 256 -15.44 -10.77 5.06
N LYS A 257 -14.38 -11.30 5.69
CA LYS A 257 -13.59 -12.42 5.16
C LYS A 257 -14.49 -13.60 4.75
N GLY A 258 -14.22 -14.19 3.58
CA GLY A 258 -14.96 -15.32 3.03
C GLY A 258 -16.26 -14.94 2.30
N MET A 259 -16.70 -13.68 2.37
CA MET A 259 -17.90 -13.24 1.65
C MET A 259 -17.65 -13.23 0.14
N ARG A 260 -18.55 -13.87 -0.62
CA ARG A 260 -18.58 -13.84 -2.09
C ARG A 260 -19.21 -12.54 -2.57
N VAL A 261 -18.55 -11.88 -3.50
CA VAL A 261 -18.96 -10.60 -4.07
C VAL A 261 -18.84 -10.62 -5.58
N PHE A 262 -19.62 -9.75 -6.21
CA PHE A 262 -19.64 -9.59 -7.65
C PHE A 262 -19.17 -8.19 -8.02
N LEU A 263 -18.06 -8.10 -8.74
CA LEU A 263 -17.44 -6.85 -9.13
C LEU A 263 -17.83 -6.52 -10.58
N PRO A 264 -18.63 -5.47 -10.80
CA PRO A 264 -18.95 -5.02 -12.15
C PRO A 264 -17.84 -4.11 -12.70
N ARG A 265 -17.86 -3.91 -14.02
CA ARG A 265 -17.13 -2.79 -14.64
C ARG A 265 -17.79 -1.48 -14.23
N ILE A 266 -17.00 -0.50 -13.82
CA ILE A 266 -17.48 0.84 -13.46
C ILE A 266 -16.92 1.89 -14.41
N LEU A 267 -17.65 2.99 -14.56
CA LEU A 267 -17.16 4.18 -15.27
C LEU A 267 -16.32 5.01 -14.30
N LEU A 268 -15.13 5.40 -14.76
CA LEU A 268 -14.18 6.22 -14.02
C LEU A 268 -13.83 7.42 -14.86
N ASN A 269 -14.02 8.62 -14.32
CA ASN A 269 -13.55 9.82 -14.98
C ASN A 269 -12.09 10.06 -14.58
N SER A 270 -11.26 10.50 -15.51
CA SER A 270 -9.95 11.05 -15.19
C SER A 270 -10.15 12.19 -14.18
N ALA A 271 -9.48 12.11 -13.02
CA ALA A 271 -9.55 13.18 -12.04
C ALA A 271 -9.01 14.49 -12.65
N GLU A 272 -9.58 15.64 -12.27
CA GLU A 272 -9.06 16.97 -12.63
C GLU A 272 -7.55 17.08 -12.33
N ASP A 273 -7.11 16.43 -11.25
CA ASP A 273 -5.71 16.37 -10.79
C ASP A 273 -4.76 15.59 -11.71
N ALA A 274 -5.27 14.84 -12.69
CA ALA A 274 -4.43 14.05 -13.60
C ALA A 274 -3.59 14.92 -14.56
N ARG A 275 -3.79 16.25 -14.56
CA ARG A 275 -3.14 17.21 -15.49
C ARG A 275 -3.27 16.76 -16.95
N MET A 276 -4.37 16.08 -17.26
CA MET A 276 -4.70 15.70 -18.62
C MET A 276 -5.35 16.89 -19.31
N PRO A 277 -5.02 17.18 -20.57
CA PRO A 277 -5.62 18.30 -21.31
C PRO A 277 -7.08 18.04 -21.72
N PHE A 278 -7.67 16.91 -21.32
CA PHE A 278 -9.02 16.48 -21.68
C PHE A 278 -9.64 15.64 -20.56
N GLU A 279 -10.98 15.61 -20.53
CA GLU A 279 -11.74 14.68 -19.70
C GLU A 279 -11.91 13.33 -20.42
N MET A 280 -11.39 12.28 -19.80
CA MET A 280 -11.52 10.90 -20.27
C MET A 280 -12.46 10.12 -19.35
N THR A 281 -13.40 9.41 -19.93
CA THR A 281 -14.17 8.37 -19.27
C THR A 281 -13.53 7.01 -19.56
N HIS A 282 -13.26 6.24 -18.51
CA HIS A 282 -12.59 4.94 -18.54
C HIS A 282 -13.51 3.88 -17.91
N LYS A 283 -13.96 2.91 -18.70
CA LYS A 283 -14.84 1.83 -18.22
C LYS A 283 -14.06 0.54 -18.03
N GLN A 284 -13.84 0.15 -16.77
CA GLN A 284 -13.07 -1.05 -16.43
C GLN A 284 -13.49 -1.62 -15.07
N PHE A 285 -13.11 -2.86 -14.78
CA PHE A 285 -13.20 -3.38 -13.40
C PHE A 285 -12.28 -2.56 -12.49
N PRO A 286 -12.74 -2.13 -11.30
CA PRO A 286 -11.95 -1.28 -10.41
C PRO A 286 -10.94 -2.10 -9.60
N VAL A 287 -10.15 -2.93 -10.27
CA VAL A 287 -9.26 -3.92 -9.65
C VAL A 287 -7.89 -3.91 -10.30
N ARG A 288 -6.90 -4.41 -9.55
CA ARG A 288 -5.58 -4.78 -10.06
C ARG A 288 -5.11 -6.07 -9.39
N LEU A 289 -4.13 -6.76 -9.97
CA LEU A 289 -3.46 -7.88 -9.31
C LEU A 289 -2.82 -7.44 -7.99
N SER A 290 -2.79 -8.36 -7.02
CA SER A 290 -2.29 -8.08 -5.67
C SER A 290 -1.45 -9.23 -5.10
N PHE A 291 -0.60 -9.83 -5.94
CA PHE A 291 0.54 -10.63 -5.45
C PHE A 291 1.58 -9.72 -4.83
N ALA A 292 1.83 -8.59 -5.51
CA ALA A 292 2.70 -7.52 -5.07
C ALA A 292 1.90 -6.24 -4.79
N LEU A 293 2.34 -5.48 -3.79
CA LEU A 293 1.77 -4.19 -3.39
C LEU A 293 2.87 -3.14 -3.28
N THR A 294 2.50 -1.86 -3.36
CA THR A 294 3.44 -0.82 -2.96
C THR A 294 3.52 -0.78 -1.44
N ILE A 295 4.69 -0.45 -0.88
CA ILE A 295 4.88 -0.26 0.57
C ILE A 295 3.83 0.71 1.13
N LYS A 296 3.50 1.78 0.41
CA LYS A 296 2.46 2.73 0.82
C LYS A 296 1.07 2.08 0.91
N LYS A 297 0.75 1.15 0.01
CA LYS A 297 -0.55 0.47 -0.02
C LYS A 297 -0.65 -0.68 0.99
N SER A 298 0.46 -1.22 1.46
CA SER A 298 0.48 -2.22 2.54
C SER A 298 0.43 -1.59 3.94
N GLN A 299 0.61 -0.28 4.08
CA GLN A 299 0.52 0.42 5.36
C GLN A 299 -0.82 0.10 6.07
N GLY A 300 -0.75 -0.23 7.35
CA GLY A 300 -1.88 -0.69 8.16
C GLY A 300 -2.20 -2.19 8.04
N GLN A 301 -1.69 -2.92 7.03
CA GLN A 301 -1.96 -4.35 6.87
C GLN A 301 -0.94 -5.22 7.62
N THR A 302 -1.40 -6.36 8.16
CA THR A 302 -0.53 -7.44 8.65
C THR A 302 -0.39 -8.50 7.57
N ILE A 303 0.84 -8.83 7.17
CA ILE A 303 1.15 -9.81 6.13
C ILE A 303 2.08 -10.86 6.74
N PRO A 304 1.54 -12.02 7.19
CA PRO A 304 2.32 -13.04 7.90
C PRO A 304 3.60 -13.46 7.17
N ASN A 305 3.53 -13.64 5.85
CA ASN A 305 4.67 -14.01 5.01
C ASN A 305 4.92 -12.89 3.99
N VAL A 306 5.85 -12.00 4.27
CA VAL A 306 6.10 -10.81 3.44
C VAL A 306 7.47 -10.86 2.77
N GLY A 307 7.47 -10.76 1.44
CA GLY A 307 8.68 -10.59 0.64
C GLY A 307 8.86 -9.13 0.26
N ILE A 308 9.99 -8.53 0.59
CA ILE A 308 10.29 -7.13 0.34
C ILE A 308 11.31 -7.07 -0.79
N TYR A 309 10.90 -6.50 -1.92
CA TYR A 309 11.80 -6.25 -3.05
C TYR A 309 12.19 -4.78 -3.11
N LEU A 310 13.47 -4.49 -2.99
CA LEU A 310 14.05 -3.15 -3.09
C LEU A 310 14.97 -3.09 -4.33
N PRO A 311 14.42 -2.78 -5.53
CA PRO A 311 15.24 -2.54 -6.72
C PRO A 311 16.12 -1.31 -6.55
N ASN A 312 15.64 -0.32 -5.79
CA ASN A 312 16.40 0.82 -5.28
C ASN A 312 16.21 0.90 -3.77
N HIS A 313 17.15 1.53 -3.08
CA HIS A 313 17.05 1.77 -1.63
C HIS A 313 15.80 2.57 -1.28
N ALA A 314 15.34 2.43 -0.02
CA ALA A 314 14.25 3.26 0.47
C ALA A 314 14.63 4.75 0.41
N PHE A 315 13.70 5.59 -0.01
CA PHE A 315 13.96 6.98 -0.37
C PHE A 315 13.09 7.98 0.40
N SER A 316 12.13 7.51 1.18
CA SER A 316 11.17 8.34 1.91
C SER A 316 11.12 7.96 3.39
N HIS A 317 10.77 8.95 4.23
CA HIS A 317 10.58 8.76 5.67
C HIS A 317 9.71 7.55 5.96
N GLY A 318 10.19 6.70 6.86
CA GLY A 318 9.42 5.57 7.38
C GLY A 318 9.15 4.46 6.35
N GLN A 319 9.61 4.58 5.10
CA GLN A 319 9.29 3.62 4.05
C GLN A 319 9.86 2.22 4.37
N LEU A 320 11.11 2.14 4.82
CA LEU A 320 11.72 0.87 5.23
C LEU A 320 11.01 0.28 6.46
N TYR A 321 10.73 1.12 7.45
CA TYR A 321 9.98 0.72 8.65
C TYR A 321 8.59 0.18 8.31
N VAL A 322 7.82 0.86 7.46
CA VAL A 322 6.50 0.39 7.02
C VAL A 322 6.63 -0.96 6.33
N ALA A 323 7.64 -1.14 5.47
CA ALA A 323 7.84 -2.39 4.76
C ALA A 323 8.10 -3.57 5.71
N LEU A 324 9.09 -3.43 6.60
CA LEU A 324 9.49 -4.48 7.53
C LEU A 324 8.39 -4.76 8.55
N SER A 325 7.73 -3.72 9.06
CA SER A 325 6.65 -3.85 10.07
C SER A 325 5.38 -4.50 9.53
N ARG A 326 5.27 -4.84 8.24
CA ARG A 326 4.14 -5.65 7.75
C ARG A 326 4.27 -7.11 8.17
N GLY A 327 5.50 -7.57 8.40
CA GLY A 327 5.80 -8.93 8.85
C GLY A 327 5.42 -9.16 10.31
N VAL A 328 5.28 -10.44 10.67
CA VAL A 328 4.98 -10.87 12.05
C VAL A 328 6.20 -11.46 12.76
N SER A 329 7.25 -11.81 12.02
CA SER A 329 8.49 -12.37 12.55
C SER A 329 9.66 -12.17 11.60
N GLU A 330 10.88 -12.29 12.11
CA GLU A 330 12.12 -12.27 11.33
C GLU A 330 12.17 -13.44 10.33
N LYS A 331 11.64 -14.60 10.73
CA LYS A 331 11.64 -15.83 9.93
C LYS A 331 10.80 -15.71 8.66
N THR A 332 9.66 -15.02 8.73
CA THR A 332 8.69 -14.93 7.64
C THR A 332 8.77 -13.64 6.83
N THR A 333 9.75 -12.78 7.15
CA THR A 333 10.01 -11.51 6.48
C THR A 333 11.34 -11.61 5.73
N LYS A 334 11.30 -11.60 4.40
CA LYS A 334 12.51 -11.67 3.58
C LYS A 334 12.70 -10.41 2.76
N VAL A 335 13.95 -9.99 2.58
CA VAL A 335 14.33 -8.74 1.90
C VAL A 335 15.34 -9.03 0.81
N LEU A 336 14.98 -8.71 -0.43
CA LEU A 336 15.85 -8.76 -1.59
C LEU A 336 16.21 -7.34 -2.01
N VAL A 337 17.49 -6.98 -1.98
CA VAL A 337 17.99 -5.64 -2.32
C VAL A 337 18.94 -5.72 -3.52
N LYS A 338 18.53 -5.18 -4.67
CA LYS A 338 19.30 -5.28 -5.93
C LYS A 338 20.70 -4.66 -5.83
N ASN A 339 20.79 -3.49 -5.21
CA ASN A 339 22.05 -2.77 -5.00
C ASN A 339 22.49 -2.83 -3.53
N GLY A 340 22.26 -3.95 -2.85
CA GLY A 340 22.48 -4.06 -1.41
C GLY A 340 23.93 -4.30 -0.99
N SER A 341 24.79 -4.75 -1.91
CA SER A 341 26.21 -5.01 -1.61
C SER A 341 27.01 -3.71 -1.61
N ILE A 342 27.80 -3.49 -0.56
CA ILE A 342 28.65 -2.30 -0.40
C ILE A 342 30.11 -2.73 -0.34
N ASN A 343 30.96 -2.09 -1.15
CA ASN A 343 32.39 -2.39 -1.21
C ASN A 343 33.03 -2.25 0.18
N GLY A 344 33.76 -3.28 0.61
CA GLY A 344 34.43 -3.31 1.92
C GLY A 344 33.54 -3.68 3.11
N HIS A 345 32.24 -3.92 2.90
CA HIS A 345 31.31 -4.30 3.94
C HIS A 345 30.66 -5.66 3.65
N VAL A 346 30.66 -6.55 4.63
CA VAL A 346 29.97 -7.84 4.55
C VAL A 346 28.49 -7.65 4.90
N GLY A 347 27.61 -8.28 4.13
CA GLY A 347 26.16 -8.28 4.33
C GLY A 347 25.38 -7.48 3.28
N ILE A 348 24.06 -7.48 3.42
CA ILE A 348 23.14 -6.75 2.55
C ILE A 348 22.68 -5.47 3.25
N TYR A 349 22.76 -4.35 2.56
CA TYR A 349 22.46 -3.03 3.11
C TYR A 349 21.34 -2.34 2.35
N THR A 350 20.61 -1.47 3.04
CA THR A 350 19.65 -0.55 2.41
C THR A 350 19.57 0.75 3.19
N ARG A 351 19.12 1.82 2.55
CA ARG A 351 18.98 3.12 3.19
C ARG A 351 17.79 3.12 4.14
N ASN A 352 17.96 3.69 5.34
CA ASN A 352 16.88 3.99 6.26
C ASN A 352 16.68 5.51 6.37
N VAL A 353 15.59 6.03 5.79
CA VAL A 353 15.28 7.45 5.84
C VAL A 353 14.32 7.74 6.99
N VAL A 354 14.77 8.56 7.94
CA VAL A 354 13.98 8.95 9.13
C VAL A 354 14.04 10.45 9.36
N TYR A 355 12.90 11.12 9.38
CA TYR A 355 12.76 12.56 9.64
C TYR A 355 12.69 12.80 11.15
N LYS A 356 13.86 12.99 11.76
CA LYS A 356 14.01 13.23 13.20
C LYS A 356 13.24 14.46 13.70
N GLU A 357 12.97 15.42 12.81
CA GLU A 357 12.20 16.64 13.11
C GLU A 357 10.77 16.34 13.55
N ILE A 358 10.12 15.32 12.97
CA ILE A 358 8.76 14.91 13.35
C ILE A 358 8.75 14.43 14.82
N PHE A 359 9.78 13.70 15.23
CA PHE A 359 9.88 13.18 16.60
C PHE A 359 10.31 14.20 17.64
N ALA A 360 10.95 15.31 17.24
CA ALA A 360 11.27 16.39 18.16
C ALA A 360 9.99 17.05 18.69
N LYS A 361 8.99 17.24 17.81
CA LYS A 361 7.69 17.85 18.15
C LYS A 361 6.80 16.96 19.02
N LEU A 362 6.93 15.63 18.89
CA LEU A 362 6.25 14.65 19.73
C LEU A 362 6.73 14.66 21.19
N ARG A 363 7.95 15.15 21.44
CA ARG A 363 8.53 15.22 22.79
C ARG A 363 8.26 16.56 23.49
N SER A 364 7.77 17.56 22.74
CA SER A 364 7.56 18.93 23.24
C SER A 364 6.10 19.29 23.52
N GLY A 365 5.14 18.42 23.15
CA GLY A 365 3.73 18.51 23.52
C GLY A 365 3.38 17.36 24.46
#